data_AF-A0A7S3WL07-F1
#
_entry.id   AF-A0A7S3WL07-F1
#
_cell.length_a   1.000
_cell.length_b   1.000
_cell.length_c   1.000
_cell.angle_alpha   90.00
_cell.angle_beta   90.00
_cell.angle_gamma   90.00
#
_symmetry.space_group_name_H-M   'P 1'
#
loop_
_entity.id
_entity.type
_entity.pdbx_description
1 polymer ?
#
loop_
_entity_poly.entity_id
_entity_poly.type
_entity_poly.pdbx_seq_one_letter_code
_entity_poly.pdbx_strand_id
1 'polypeptide(L)'
;FGIARVTQSGAPLCTNTLGTITHMPPELLLSNLLYPAADVWAFGVIGWEAYYGKIAYGGKNAAQITLTVVRNRPLEWPEDAPEAFVSLMKTCMAYDPIGRPTFDNVLTTISQTQIS
;
A
#
# COMPACT_ATOMS: atom_id res chain seq x y z
N PHE A 1 3.74 -6.05 -18.83
CA PHE A 1 4.23 -7.45 -18.81
C PHE A 1 4.79 -7.74 -17.41
N GLY A 2 4.06 -8.53 -16.62
CA GLY A 2 4.41 -8.85 -15.23
C GLY A 2 3.72 -10.15 -14.80
N ILE A 3 4.28 -11.26 -15.27
CA ILE A 3 4.16 -12.67 -14.86
C ILE A 3 2.87 -13.08 -14.15
N ALA A 4 1.96 -13.61 -14.97
CA ALA A 4 0.86 -14.46 -14.55
C ALA A 4 1.38 -15.67 -13.73
N ARG A 5 0.76 -15.81 -12.56
CA ARG A 5 0.49 -17.02 -11.76
C ARG A 5 1.05 -18.35 -12.32
N VAL A 6 2.12 -18.85 -11.71
CA VAL A 6 2.41 -20.29 -11.67
C VAL A 6 2.32 -20.75 -10.23
N THR A 7 1.25 -21.50 -9.95
CA THR A 7 1.04 -22.26 -8.73
C THR A 7 1.96 -23.47 -8.72
N GLN A 8 2.93 -23.52 -7.79
CA GLN A 8 3.52 -24.78 -7.35
C GLN A 8 3.69 -24.80 -5.83
N SER A 9 2.91 -25.69 -5.22
CA SER A 9 3.18 -26.46 -3.99
C SER A 9 3.75 -25.72 -2.78
N GLY A 10 2.86 -25.37 -1.85
CA GLY A 10 3.01 -25.67 -0.40
C GLY A 10 4.17 -25.07 0.40
N ALA A 11 5.05 -24.28 -0.19
CA ALA A 11 6.09 -23.53 0.52
C ALA A 11 5.67 -22.05 0.65
N PRO A 12 5.82 -21.40 1.81
CA PRO A 12 5.69 -19.95 1.89
C PRO A 12 6.73 -19.34 0.95
N LEU A 13 6.26 -18.70 -0.12
CA LEU A 13 7.09 -18.02 -1.09
C LEU A 13 7.77 -16.84 -0.40
N CYS A 14 9.00 -17.03 0.06
CA CYS A 14 9.88 -15.91 0.40
C CYS A 14 10.38 -15.31 -0.91
N THR A 15 9.59 -14.42 -1.53
CA THR A 15 10.13 -13.52 -2.55
C THR A 15 11.11 -12.59 -1.85
N ASN A 16 12.41 -12.89 -1.95
CA ASN A 16 13.49 -12.11 -1.38
C ASN A 16 13.72 -10.76 -2.11
N THR A 17 12.66 -10.23 -2.72
CA THR A 17 12.59 -8.86 -3.21
C THR A 17 12.09 -8.03 -2.04
N LEU A 18 13.01 -7.33 -1.36
CA LEU A 18 12.73 -6.38 -0.26
C LEU A 18 11.51 -5.46 -0.50
N GLY A 19 11.06 -5.31 -1.75
CA GLY A 19 9.92 -4.49 -2.14
C GLY A 19 8.53 -5.15 -2.18
N THR A 20 8.34 -6.47 -2.11
CA THR A 20 6.96 -7.01 -2.24
C THR A 20 6.16 -6.86 -0.95
N ILE A 21 6.74 -7.17 0.22
CA ILE A 21 6.03 -7.16 1.52
C ILE A 21 5.67 -5.75 1.97
N THR A 22 6.50 -4.74 1.68
CA THR A 22 6.24 -3.33 2.03
C THR A 22 4.97 -2.78 1.41
N HIS A 23 4.55 -3.34 0.28
CA HIS A 23 3.35 -2.94 -0.47
C HIS A 23 2.16 -3.88 -0.25
N MET A 24 2.28 -4.92 0.58
CA MET A 24 1.17 -5.85 0.81
C MET A 24 0.16 -5.26 1.79
N PRO A 25 -1.14 -5.36 1.48
CA PRO A 25 -2.20 -4.95 2.39
C PRO A 25 -2.39 -5.99 3.51
N PRO A 26 -3.05 -5.63 4.63
CA PRO A 26 -3.22 -6.51 5.79
C PRO A 26 -3.94 -7.82 5.46
N GLU A 27 -4.93 -7.82 4.56
CA GLU A 27 -5.67 -9.03 4.16
C GLU A 27 -4.80 -10.05 3.40
N LEU A 28 -3.81 -9.57 2.63
CA LEU A 28 -2.86 -10.43 1.94
C LEU A 28 -1.87 -11.03 2.94
N LEU A 29 -1.46 -10.26 3.95
CA LEU A 29 -0.55 -10.71 5.00
C LEU A 29 -1.19 -11.69 6.00
N LEU A 30 -2.48 -11.52 6.28
CA LEU A 30 -3.22 -12.35 7.25
C LEU A 30 -3.83 -13.59 6.63
N SER A 31 -4.46 -13.44 5.47
CA SER A 31 -5.34 -14.47 4.89
C SER A 31 -4.89 -14.91 3.50
N ASN A 32 -3.80 -14.35 2.97
CA ASN A 32 -3.30 -14.60 1.62
C ASN A 32 -4.36 -14.37 0.52
N LEU A 33 -5.29 -13.43 0.78
CA LEU A 33 -6.36 -13.05 -0.13
C LEU A 33 -5.92 -11.85 -0.96
N LEU A 34 -5.95 -12.01 -2.29
CA LEU A 34 -5.61 -10.95 -3.23
C LEU A 34 -6.89 -10.40 -3.87
N TYR A 35 -7.11 -9.11 -3.69
CA TYR A 35 -8.22 -8.36 -4.28
C TYR A 35 -7.69 -7.22 -5.16
N PRO A 36 -8.47 -6.69 -6.12
CA PRO A 36 -8.09 -5.48 -6.86
C PRO A 36 -7.80 -4.27 -5.93
N ALA A 37 -8.43 -4.24 -4.75
CA ALA A 37 -8.18 -3.24 -3.72
C ALA A 37 -6.76 -3.33 -3.10
N ALA A 38 -6.02 -4.42 -3.33
CA ALA A 38 -4.62 -4.54 -2.93
C ALA A 38 -3.71 -3.60 -3.75
N ASP A 39 -4.02 -3.40 -5.02
CA ASP A 39 -3.26 -2.48 -5.89
C ASP A 39 -3.46 -1.03 -5.43
N VAL A 40 -4.65 -0.68 -4.91
CA VAL A 40 -4.94 0.64 -4.35
C VAL A 40 -4.14 0.88 -3.07
N TRP A 41 -3.99 -0.13 -2.22
CA TRP A 41 -3.11 -0.05 -1.06
C TRP A 41 -1.65 0.18 -1.48
N ALA A 42 -1.15 -0.61 -2.43
CA ALA A 42 0.20 -0.46 -2.96
C ALA A 42 0.42 0.94 -3.55
N PHE A 43 -0.58 1.50 -4.23
CA PHE A 43 -0.55 2.88 -4.71
C PHE A 43 -0.41 3.91 -3.58
N GLY A 44 -1.12 3.73 -2.47
CA GLY A 44 -0.99 4.60 -1.29
C GLY A 44 0.42 4.56 -0.68
N VAL A 45 1.03 3.37 -0.61
CA VAL A 45 2.43 3.21 -0.16
C VAL A 45 3.39 3.91 -1.12
N ILE A 46 3.22 3.73 -2.44
CA ILE A 46 4.03 4.41 -3.46
C ILE A 46 3.86 5.93 -3.38
N GLY A 47 2.65 6.42 -3.13
CA GLY A 47 2.40 7.85 -2.94
C GLY A 47 3.18 8.43 -1.76
N TRP A 48 3.31 7.67 -0.67
CA TRP A 48 4.17 8.04 0.45
C TRP A 48 5.66 8.02 0.06
N GLU A 49 6.12 6.99 -0.63
CA GLU A 49 7.52 6.88 -1.08
C GLU A 49 7.90 8.02 -2.04
N ALA A 50 7.00 8.36 -2.96
CA ALA A 50 7.19 9.45 -3.91
C ALA A 50 7.29 10.81 -3.22
N TYR A 51 6.52 11.02 -2.15
CA TYR A 51 6.57 12.26 -1.37
C TYR A 51 7.87 12.37 -0.56
N TYR A 52 8.28 11.30 0.13
CA TYR A 52 9.47 11.31 0.99
C TYR A 52 10.79 11.07 0.23
N GLY A 53 10.74 10.56 -1.01
CA GLY A 53 11.91 10.08 -1.74
C GLY A 53 12.63 8.92 -1.05
N LYS A 54 11.91 8.15 -0.21
CA LYS A 54 12.45 7.09 0.64
C LYS A 54 11.60 5.84 0.54
N ILE A 55 12.23 4.69 0.80
CA ILE A 55 11.52 3.41 0.84
C ILE A 55 10.64 3.35 2.09
N ALA A 56 9.36 3.07 1.90
CA ALA A 56 8.40 2.88 2.97
C ALA A 56 8.84 1.71 3.83
N TYR A 57 8.81 1.89 5.15
CA TYR A 57 9.33 0.93 6.12
C TYR A 57 10.82 0.57 5.95
N GLY A 58 11.61 1.44 5.30
CA GLY A 58 13.05 1.25 5.14
C GLY A 58 13.75 0.92 6.46
N GLY A 59 14.60 -0.12 6.44
CA GLY A 59 15.33 -0.61 7.61
C GLY A 59 14.55 -1.55 8.54
N LYS A 60 13.25 -1.81 8.29
CA LYS A 60 12.47 -2.81 9.01
C LYS A 60 12.55 -4.17 8.31
N ASN A 61 12.56 -5.25 9.10
CA ASN A 61 12.46 -6.60 8.55
C ASN A 61 10.99 -6.95 8.19
N ALA A 62 10.80 -8.03 7.43
CA ALA A 62 9.48 -8.47 6.98
C ALA A 62 8.48 -8.64 8.15
N ALA A 63 8.89 -9.26 9.25
CA ALA A 63 8.03 -9.48 10.42
C ALA A 63 7.58 -8.16 11.08
N GLN A 64 8.48 -7.17 11.16
CA GLN A 64 8.17 -5.85 11.70
C GLN A 64 7.20 -5.09 10.79
N ILE A 65 7.36 -5.20 9.47
CA ILE A 65 6.44 -4.61 8.49
C ILE A 65 5.07 -5.23 8.64
N THR A 66 5.00 -6.57 8.61
CA THR A 66 3.76 -7.32 8.80
C THR A 66 3.07 -6.93 10.10
N LEU A 67 3.80 -6.89 11.22
CA LEU A 67 3.23 -6.48 12.50
C LEU A 67 2.69 -5.04 12.48
N THR A 68 3.37 -4.13 11.79
CA THR A 68 2.95 -2.73 11.68
C THR A 68 1.66 -2.61 10.89
N VAL A 69 1.58 -3.27 9.73
CA VAL A 69 0.41 -3.28 8.84
C VAL A 69 -0.77 -3.99 9.49
N VAL A 70 -0.56 -5.16 10.09
CA VAL A 70 -1.59 -5.93 10.80
C VAL A 70 -2.15 -5.18 12.02
N ARG A 71 -1.31 -4.39 12.71
CA ARG A 71 -1.76 -3.54 13.83
C ARG A 71 -2.41 -2.23 13.38
N ASN A 72 -2.68 -2.08 12.08
CA ASN A 72 -3.24 -0.87 11.49
C ASN A 72 -2.48 0.40 11.92
N ARG A 73 -1.15 0.34 11.95
CA ARG A 73 -0.33 1.52 12.22
C ARG A 73 -0.04 2.24 10.89
N PRO A 74 -0.63 3.43 10.65
CA PRO A 74 -0.41 4.15 9.41
C PRO A 74 1.02 4.65 9.32
N LEU A 75 1.47 4.92 8.09
CA LEU A 75 2.71 5.66 7.86
C LEU A 75 2.55 7.10 8.39
N GLU A 76 3.60 7.60 9.04
CA GLU A 76 3.63 8.98 9.51
C GLU A 76 3.80 9.93 8.32
N TRP A 77 3.05 11.03 8.33
CA TRP A 77 3.11 12.09 7.32
C TRP A 77 3.62 13.36 7.99
N PRO A 78 4.39 14.22 7.30
CA PRO A 78 4.84 15.48 7.86
C PRO A 78 3.69 16.48 7.86
N GLU A 79 3.74 17.48 8.75
CA GLU A 79 2.73 18.54 8.80
C GLU A 79 2.74 19.43 7.54
N ASP A 80 3.87 19.47 6.83
CA ASP A 80 4.06 20.24 5.60
C ASP A 80 3.44 19.57 4.34
N ALA A 81 2.91 18.35 4.46
CA ALA A 81 2.32 17.65 3.32
C ALA A 81 0.90 18.17 3.01
N PRO A 82 0.54 18.33 1.72
CA PRO A 82 -0.80 18.78 1.34
C PRO A 82 -1.87 17.87 1.95
N GLU A 83 -2.78 18.44 2.75
CA GLU A 83 -3.78 17.67 3.49
C GLU A 83 -4.65 16.80 2.56
N ALA A 84 -5.03 17.33 1.38
CA ALA A 84 -5.78 16.60 0.37
C ALA A 84 -5.03 15.35 -0.14
N PHE A 85 -3.71 15.46 -0.36
CA PHE A 85 -2.88 14.34 -0.79
C PHE A 85 -2.75 13.30 0.32
N VAL A 86 -2.45 13.73 1.55
CA VAL A 86 -2.33 12.86 2.71
C VAL A 86 -3.64 12.10 2.98
N SER A 87 -4.77 12.80 2.90
CA SER A 87 -6.10 12.22 3.10
C SER A 87 -6.42 11.16 2.05
N LEU A 88 -6.12 11.45 0.77
CA LEU A 88 -6.28 10.49 -0.32
C LEU A 88 -5.43 9.24 -0.10
N MET A 89 -4.14 9.40 0.22
CA MET A 89 -3.23 8.27 0.43
C MET A 89 -3.62 7.43 1.65
N LYS A 90 -4.04 8.08 2.75
CA LYS A 90 -4.60 7.38 3.93
C LYS A 90 -5.85 6.58 3.59
N THR A 91 -6.72 7.12 2.73
CA THR A 91 -7.93 6.44 2.26
C THR A 91 -7.60 5.25 1.36
N CYS A 92 -6.58 5.38 0.50
CA CYS A 92 -6.05 4.27 -0.29
C CYS A 92 -5.46 3.16 0.59
N MET A 93 -4.86 3.54 1.72
CA MET A 93 -4.30 2.63 2.73
C MET A 93 -5.30 2.30 3.85
N ALA A 94 -6.60 2.29 3.57
CA ALA A 94 -7.60 1.87 4.56
C ALA A 94 -7.39 0.38 4.92
N TYR A 95 -7.51 0.05 6.21
CA TYR A 95 -7.33 -1.32 6.70
C TYR A 95 -8.35 -2.28 6.06
N ASP A 96 -9.61 -1.88 6.02
CA ASP A 96 -10.67 -2.63 5.34
C ASP A 96 -10.59 -2.38 3.82
N PRO A 97 -10.47 -3.42 2.98
CA PRO A 97 -10.49 -3.28 1.52
C PRO A 97 -11.78 -2.63 1.00
N ILE A 98 -12.91 -2.74 1.71
CA ILE A 98 -14.19 -2.11 1.30
C ILE A 98 -14.12 -0.58 1.45
N GLY A 99 -13.32 -0.09 2.39
CA GLY A 99 -13.13 1.35 2.62
C GLY A 99 -12.16 2.00 1.62
N ARG A 100 -11.53 1.21 0.73
CA ARG A 100 -10.58 1.74 -0.25
C ARG A 100 -11.31 2.27 -1.49
N PRO A 101 -10.91 3.44 -2.02
CA PRO A 101 -11.49 3.99 -3.23
C PRO A 101 -11.11 3.13 -4.44
N THR A 102 -11.92 3.16 -5.50
CA THR A 102 -11.50 2.58 -6.77
C THR A 102 -10.46 3.48 -7.44
N PHE A 103 -9.67 2.93 -8.36
CA PHE A 103 -8.71 3.76 -9.13
C PHE A 103 -9.39 4.91 -9.88
N ASP A 104 -10.60 4.71 -10.41
CA ASP A 104 -11.40 5.79 -11.00
C ASP A 104 -11.67 6.93 -10.01
N ASN A 105 -12.00 6.60 -8.76
CA ASN A 105 -12.18 7.61 -7.71
C ASN A 105 -10.86 8.31 -7.38
N VAL A 106 -9.76 7.56 -7.26
CA VAL A 106 -8.43 8.12 -6.99
C VAL A 106 -8.02 9.13 -8.09
N LEU A 107 -8.18 8.76 -9.36
CA LEU A 107 -7.88 9.64 -10.50
C LEU A 107 -8.78 10.88 -10.52
N THR A 108 -10.05 10.72 -10.15
CA THR A 108 -10.98 11.85 -10.05
C THR A 108 -10.54 12.82 -8.95
N THR A 109 -10.15 12.33 -7.77
CA THR A 109 -9.67 13.18 -6.67
C THR A 109 -8.35 13.88 -7.01
N ILE A 110 -7.40 13.18 -7.65
CA ILE A 110 -6.12 13.78 -8.07
C ILE A 110 -6.35 14.88 -9.12
N SER A 111 -7.21 14.63 -10.10
CA SER A 111 -7.51 15.63 -11.15
C SER A 111 -8.20 16.88 -10.59
N GLN A 112 -9.07 16.73 -9.59
CA GLN A 112 -9.68 17.87 -8.89
C GLN A 112 -8.67 18.67 -8.05
N THR A 113 -7.66 18.00 -7.47
CA THR A 113 -6.65 18.63 -6.61
C THR A 113 -5.60 19.42 -7.41
N GLN A 114 -5.43 19.16 -8.72
CA GLN A 114 -4.47 19.83 -9.61
C GLN A 114 -4.96 21.19 -10.16
N ILE A 115 -6.16 21.65 -9.79
CA ILE A 115 -6.79 22.85 -10.37
C ILE A 115 -7.03 23.94 -9.29
N SER A 116 -6.21 24.01 -8.25
CA SER A 116 -6.33 25.06 -7.21
C SER A 116 -4.98 25.64 -6.83
#